data_AF-A9UT07-F1
#
_entry.id   AF-A9UT07-F1
#
_cell.length_a   1.000
_cell.length_b   1.000
_cell.length_c   1.000
_cell.angle_alpha   90.00
_cell.angle_beta   90.00
_cell.angle_gamma   90.00
#
_symmetry.space_group_name_H-M   'P 1'
#
loop_
_entity.id
_entity.type
_entity.pdbx_description
1 polymer ?
#
loop_
_entity_poly.entity_id
_entity_poly.type
_entity_poly.pdbx_seq_one_letter_code
_entity_poly.pdbx_strand_id
1 'polypeptide(L)'
;MSVPLPKRTSSSANGMSASSEPLSKEAKMALDNFIQSNGIEAVDDIYRYDRDAHNAQVMAEGYKQDVHYFKKARISALALLKMVMHARSGGKLEVMGIMQGKIDGDTMIVMDSFALAVEGTETRVNAGDAEAGYMVTYMEMIQRVGRHENMLGWYHSHPGYGCWLSGIDVATQSTNQLHQDPFLAIVVDPVRTAASGKVELGAFRCYPPDYVPKDAPKSEYQTIPSDKIEDFGVHANAYYPLEVSYFKSSLDDMLLRSLWNQYWAATLASSPLTTSAAYIDGQLADVATKSQQQAESSLSGPMRSLTMWIEPKSKKGVDDLTKLIQDSSKVAMELSKGTMSQHLKEQLFNTNFASPS
;
A
#
# COMPACT_ATOMS: atom_id res chain seq x y z
N MET A 1 -45.98 18.20 -38.28
CA MET A 1 -46.59 16.95 -37.77
C MET A 1 -45.67 16.43 -36.68
N SER A 2 -46.01 16.75 -35.44
CA SER A 2 -45.19 16.50 -34.25
C SER A 2 -45.83 15.35 -33.49
N VAL A 3 -45.07 14.27 -33.28
CA VAL A 3 -45.53 13.08 -32.55
C VAL A 3 -45.48 13.38 -31.05
N PRO A 4 -46.56 13.19 -30.26
CA PRO A 4 -46.53 13.44 -28.82
C PRO A 4 -45.90 12.27 -28.06
N LEU A 5 -45.04 12.57 -27.09
CA LEU A 5 -44.50 11.61 -26.11
C LEU A 5 -45.59 11.15 -25.12
N PRO A 6 -45.59 9.87 -24.68
CA PRO A 6 -46.60 9.35 -23.78
C PRO A 6 -46.41 9.82 -22.33
N LYS A 7 -47.54 10.09 -21.65
CA LYS A 7 -47.61 10.49 -20.24
C LYS A 7 -47.19 9.34 -19.31
N ARG A 8 -46.32 9.63 -18.34
CA ARG A 8 -46.00 8.74 -17.21
C ARG A 8 -47.25 8.53 -16.35
N THR A 9 -47.67 7.28 -16.21
CA THR A 9 -48.58 6.84 -15.15
C THR A 9 -47.78 6.46 -13.91
N SER A 10 -48.18 6.98 -12.75
CA SER A 10 -47.67 6.59 -11.45
C SER A 10 -48.47 5.40 -10.92
N SER A 11 -47.82 4.24 -10.70
CA SER A 11 -48.39 3.22 -9.82
C SER A 11 -47.31 2.32 -9.21
N SER A 12 -47.23 2.38 -7.87
CA SER A 12 -46.77 1.34 -6.95
C SER A 12 -45.30 0.90 -7.04
N ALA A 13 -44.43 1.64 -6.35
CA ALA A 13 -43.18 1.08 -5.84
C ALA A 13 -43.50 0.05 -4.74
N ASN A 14 -43.43 -1.23 -5.09
CA ASN A 14 -43.31 -2.29 -4.08
C ASN A 14 -41.96 -2.11 -3.38
N GLY A 15 -42.01 -1.76 -2.10
CA GLY A 15 -40.83 -1.63 -1.26
C GLY A 15 -40.11 -2.97 -1.13
N MET A 16 -38.93 -3.06 -1.72
CA MET A 16 -37.92 -4.02 -1.26
C MET A 16 -37.39 -3.50 0.07
N SER A 17 -38.00 -3.98 1.15
CA SER A 17 -37.39 -3.96 2.48
C SER A 17 -36.08 -4.73 2.38
N ALA A 18 -34.94 -4.03 2.42
CA ALA A 18 -33.65 -4.65 2.64
C ALA A 18 -33.69 -5.33 4.02
N SER A 19 -33.91 -6.64 4.04
CA SER A 19 -33.77 -7.44 5.26
C SER A 19 -32.32 -7.34 5.72
N SER A 20 -32.10 -6.66 6.83
CA SER A 20 -30.85 -6.67 7.57
C SER A 20 -30.68 -8.07 8.20
N GLU A 21 -30.34 -9.07 7.40
CA GLU A 21 -29.97 -10.36 7.93
C GLU A 21 -28.66 -10.22 8.71
N PRO A 22 -28.60 -10.73 9.96
CA PRO A 22 -27.37 -10.71 10.73
C PRO A 22 -26.30 -11.54 10.01
N LEU A 23 -25.07 -11.01 9.95
CA LEU A 23 -23.90 -11.71 9.42
C LEU A 23 -23.81 -13.13 9.96
N SER A 24 -23.48 -14.10 9.09
CA SER A 24 -23.10 -15.43 9.55
C SER A 24 -21.87 -15.37 10.46
N LYS A 25 -21.69 -16.38 11.30
CA LYS A 25 -20.63 -16.38 12.31
C LYS A 25 -19.24 -16.35 11.67
N GLU A 26 -19.10 -17.02 10.53
CA GLU A 26 -17.91 -17.11 9.70
C GLU A 26 -17.62 -15.76 9.01
N ALA A 27 -18.68 -15.09 8.56
CA ALA A 27 -18.62 -13.78 7.96
C ALA A 27 -18.12 -12.72 8.94
N LYS A 28 -18.63 -12.77 10.17
CA LYS A 28 -18.21 -11.89 11.26
C LYS A 28 -16.74 -12.09 11.62
N MET A 29 -16.28 -13.33 11.77
CA MET A 29 -14.89 -13.63 12.12
C MET A 29 -13.88 -13.13 11.08
N ALA A 30 -14.19 -13.21 9.79
CA ALA A 30 -13.26 -12.77 8.75
C ALA A 30 -13.22 -11.25 8.55
N LEU A 31 -14.35 -10.55 8.69
CA LEU A 31 -14.36 -9.08 8.73
C LEU A 31 -13.65 -8.57 10.00
N ASP A 32 -13.92 -9.18 11.15
CA ASP A 32 -13.21 -8.88 12.39
C ASP A 32 -11.71 -9.13 12.20
N ASN A 33 -11.30 -10.21 11.52
CA ASN A 33 -9.90 -10.44 11.17
C ASN A 33 -9.34 -9.34 10.25
N PHE A 34 -10.05 -8.87 9.23
CA PHE A 34 -9.55 -7.78 8.37
C PHE A 34 -9.43 -6.46 9.15
N ILE A 35 -10.43 -6.10 9.93
CA ILE A 35 -10.44 -4.88 10.75
C ILE A 35 -9.32 -4.95 11.79
N GLN A 36 -9.18 -6.09 12.48
CA GLN A 36 -8.17 -6.30 13.51
C GLN A 36 -6.76 -6.38 12.90
N SER A 37 -6.59 -7.07 11.77
CA SER A 37 -5.28 -7.20 11.09
C SER A 37 -4.79 -5.87 10.52
N ASN A 38 -5.69 -4.93 10.24
CA ASN A 38 -5.36 -3.59 9.74
C ASN A 38 -5.59 -2.49 10.79
N GLY A 39 -6.04 -2.78 12.01
CA GLY A 39 -6.26 -1.77 13.06
C GLY A 39 -7.21 -0.63 12.67
N ILE A 40 -8.30 -0.91 11.94
CA ILE A 40 -9.21 0.14 11.45
C ILE A 40 -10.15 0.62 12.57
N GLU A 41 -10.02 1.89 12.97
CA GLU A 41 -10.91 2.52 13.97
C GLU A 41 -12.10 3.24 13.32
N ALA A 42 -13.28 3.15 13.95
CA ALA A 42 -14.47 3.88 13.53
C ALA A 42 -14.52 5.25 14.20
N VAL A 43 -14.37 6.33 13.43
CA VAL A 43 -14.37 7.72 13.94
C VAL A 43 -15.10 8.60 12.92
N ASP A 44 -16.27 9.12 13.25
CA ASP A 44 -17.07 9.93 12.32
C ASP A 44 -16.65 11.41 12.32
N ASP A 45 -16.17 11.94 13.44
CA ASP A 45 -15.74 13.35 13.56
C ASP A 45 -14.57 13.70 12.62
N ILE A 46 -13.72 12.73 12.30
CA ILE A 46 -12.59 12.91 11.38
C ILE A 46 -13.05 13.31 9.97
N TYR A 47 -14.30 13.04 9.59
CA TYR A 47 -14.85 13.41 8.29
C TYR A 47 -15.34 14.86 8.22
N ARG A 48 -15.43 15.57 9.35
CA ARG A 48 -15.79 16.99 9.35
C ARG A 48 -14.64 17.82 8.78
N TYR A 49 -14.94 18.69 7.81
CA TYR A 49 -13.95 19.63 7.26
C TYR A 49 -14.27 21.06 7.68
N ASP A 50 -13.33 21.69 8.38
CA ASP A 50 -13.34 23.11 8.69
C ASP A 50 -12.24 23.79 7.88
N ARG A 51 -12.65 24.52 6.84
CA ARG A 51 -11.74 25.14 5.89
C ARG A 51 -10.88 26.23 6.53
N ASP A 52 -11.46 27.04 7.41
CA ASP A 52 -10.77 28.19 8.00
C ASP A 52 -9.75 27.71 9.03
N ALA A 53 -10.12 26.73 9.86
CA ALA A 53 -9.20 26.10 10.80
C ALA A 53 -8.04 25.40 10.07
N HIS A 54 -8.33 24.65 9.01
CA HIS A 54 -7.32 23.97 8.21
C HIS A 54 -6.36 24.98 7.55
N ASN A 55 -6.89 26.05 6.93
CA ASN A 55 -6.06 27.08 6.32
C ASN A 55 -5.16 27.78 7.34
N ALA A 56 -5.68 28.09 8.53
CA ALA A 56 -4.90 28.68 9.60
C ALA A 56 -3.75 27.76 10.05
N GLN A 57 -3.99 26.45 10.11
CA GLN A 57 -2.96 25.47 10.46
C GLN A 57 -1.87 25.36 9.38
N VAL A 58 -2.25 25.35 8.10
CA VAL A 58 -1.29 25.36 6.98
C VAL A 58 -0.46 26.65 7.00
N MET A 59 -1.11 27.81 7.21
CA MET A 59 -0.43 29.11 7.29
C MET A 59 0.49 29.27 8.50
N ALA A 60 0.27 28.50 9.58
CA ALA A 60 1.17 28.49 10.73
C ALA A 60 2.52 27.82 10.42
N GLU A 61 2.59 27.01 9.35
CA GLU A 61 3.83 26.42 8.82
C GLU A 61 4.69 25.69 9.86
N GLY A 62 4.06 25.06 10.87
CA GLY A 62 4.77 24.35 11.96
C GLY A 62 5.75 23.28 11.44
N TYR A 63 5.43 22.67 10.30
CA TYR A 63 6.26 21.68 9.60
C TYR A 63 7.54 22.24 8.97
N LYS A 64 7.69 23.57 8.87
CA LYS A 64 8.96 24.19 8.44
C LYS A 64 9.95 24.34 9.59
N GLN A 65 9.48 24.27 10.84
CA GLN A 65 10.32 24.44 12.04
C GLN A 65 10.88 23.10 12.53
N ASP A 66 10.14 22.02 12.34
CA ASP A 66 10.54 20.65 12.70
C ASP A 66 10.47 19.74 11.47
N VAL A 67 11.62 19.17 11.10
CA VAL A 67 11.76 18.25 9.96
C VAL A 67 10.93 16.98 10.14
N HIS A 68 10.72 16.56 11.40
CA HIS A 68 9.90 15.41 11.81
C HIS A 68 8.54 15.83 12.38
N TYR A 69 8.04 16.99 11.97
CA TYR A 69 6.74 17.49 12.42
C TYR A 69 5.61 16.50 12.14
N PHE A 70 5.54 15.97 10.92
CA PHE A 70 4.55 14.95 10.58
C PHE A 70 5.07 13.57 10.97
N LYS A 71 4.30 12.85 11.78
CA LYS A 71 4.67 11.52 12.29
C LYS A 71 3.70 10.44 11.84
N LYS A 72 2.47 10.82 11.51
CA LYS A 72 1.37 9.89 11.28
C LYS A 72 0.66 10.18 9.96
N ALA A 73 0.27 9.11 9.29
CA ALA A 73 -0.60 9.16 8.12
C ALA A 73 -1.87 8.35 8.43
N ARG A 74 -3.03 9.01 8.47
CA ARG A 74 -4.34 8.37 8.62
C ARG A 74 -5.01 8.24 7.27
N ILE A 75 -5.34 7.04 6.85
CA ILE A 75 -5.89 6.78 5.51
C ILE A 75 -7.32 6.24 5.65
N SER A 76 -8.27 6.87 4.96
CA SER A 76 -9.65 6.38 4.94
C SER A 76 -9.73 5.01 4.25
N ALA A 77 -10.63 4.14 4.71
CA ALA A 77 -10.86 2.84 4.08
C ALA A 77 -11.24 2.97 2.59
N LEU A 78 -11.94 4.06 2.21
CA LEU A 78 -12.28 4.37 0.82
C LEU A 78 -11.04 4.67 -0.01
N ALA A 79 -10.17 5.57 0.46
CA ALA A 79 -8.95 5.95 -0.23
C ALA A 79 -8.02 4.74 -0.38
N LEU A 80 -7.88 3.94 0.69
CA LEU A 80 -7.12 2.70 0.69
C LEU A 80 -7.61 1.74 -0.41
N LEU A 81 -8.92 1.48 -0.45
CA LEU A 81 -9.51 0.55 -1.42
C LEU A 81 -9.29 1.04 -2.85
N LYS A 82 -9.49 2.34 -3.11
CA LYS A 82 -9.23 2.93 -4.44
C LYS A 82 -7.77 2.79 -4.86
N MET A 83 -6.83 3.11 -3.98
CA MET A 83 -5.38 3.00 -4.27
C MET A 83 -4.98 1.56 -4.55
N VAL A 84 -5.40 0.61 -3.71
CA VAL A 84 -5.05 -0.82 -3.87
C VAL A 84 -5.68 -1.40 -5.14
N MET A 85 -6.95 -1.05 -5.44
CA MET A 85 -7.61 -1.52 -6.66
C MET A 85 -6.96 -0.95 -7.92
N HIS A 86 -6.57 0.34 -7.89
CA HIS A 86 -5.86 0.97 -9.00
C HIS A 86 -4.47 0.35 -9.18
N ALA A 87 -3.68 0.20 -8.12
CA ALA A 87 -2.37 -0.45 -8.15
C ALA A 87 -2.46 -1.87 -8.72
N ARG A 88 -3.48 -2.64 -8.30
CA ARG A 88 -3.72 -3.99 -8.83
C ARG A 88 -4.09 -3.98 -10.32
N SER A 89 -4.81 -2.96 -10.80
CA SER A 89 -5.18 -2.83 -12.21
C SER A 89 -3.98 -2.55 -13.13
N GLY A 90 -2.92 -1.92 -12.60
CA GLY A 90 -1.65 -1.72 -13.33
C GLY A 90 -0.85 -3.00 -13.56
N GLY A 91 -1.15 -4.08 -12.84
CA GLY A 91 -0.48 -5.37 -13.00
C GLY A 91 1.00 -5.31 -12.62
N LYS A 92 1.88 -5.35 -13.63
CA LYS A 92 3.34 -5.24 -13.46
C LYS A 92 3.87 -3.82 -13.69
N LEU A 93 3.04 -2.93 -14.23
CA LEU A 93 3.39 -1.55 -14.48
C LEU A 93 3.11 -0.72 -13.24
N GLU A 94 3.94 0.29 -13.02
CA GLU A 94 3.69 1.26 -11.97
C GLU A 94 2.55 2.17 -12.43
N VAL A 95 1.67 2.53 -11.51
CA VAL A 95 0.61 3.51 -11.73
C VAL A 95 0.65 4.53 -10.62
N MET A 96 0.15 5.73 -10.89
CA MET A 96 0.12 6.81 -9.90
C MET A 96 -1.21 7.53 -9.83
N GLY A 97 -1.42 8.25 -8.74
CA GLY A 97 -2.59 9.09 -8.55
C GLY A 97 -2.37 10.14 -7.48
N ILE A 98 -3.42 10.92 -7.23
CA ILE A 98 -3.40 12.03 -6.28
C ILE A 98 -4.31 11.70 -5.10
N MET A 99 -3.89 12.18 -3.94
CA MET A 99 -4.60 12.06 -2.68
C MET A 99 -5.18 13.39 -2.25
N GLN A 100 -6.39 13.35 -1.71
CA GLN A 100 -7.12 14.49 -1.19
C GLN A 100 -7.31 14.33 0.31
N GLY A 101 -7.16 15.42 1.05
CA GLY A 101 -7.29 15.34 2.49
C GLY A 101 -6.99 16.63 3.22
N LYS A 102 -6.61 16.48 4.48
CA LYS A 102 -6.36 17.57 5.42
C LYS A 102 -5.24 17.21 6.39
N ILE A 103 -4.72 18.22 7.07
CA ILE A 103 -3.83 18.04 8.22
C ILE A 103 -4.57 18.24 9.54
N ASP A 104 -4.13 17.55 10.58
CA ASP A 104 -4.57 17.74 11.97
C ASP A 104 -3.37 17.49 12.90
N GLY A 105 -2.85 18.53 13.53
CA GLY A 105 -1.59 18.48 14.28
C GLY A 105 -0.42 17.91 13.47
N ASP A 106 0.18 16.84 13.98
CA ASP A 106 1.30 16.05 13.42
C ASP A 106 0.85 14.95 12.45
N THR A 107 -0.43 14.93 12.08
CA THR A 107 -1.06 13.84 11.34
C THR A 107 -1.57 14.33 9.98
N MET A 108 -1.19 13.62 8.92
CA MET A 108 -1.72 13.81 7.56
C MET A 108 -2.89 12.86 7.35
N ILE A 109 -4.09 13.38 7.04
CA ILE A 109 -5.32 12.61 6.93
C ILE A 109 -5.75 12.53 5.47
N VAL A 110 -5.59 11.36 4.85
CA VAL A 110 -6.05 11.07 3.49
C VAL A 110 -7.51 10.68 3.52
N MET A 111 -8.36 11.54 2.96
CA MET A 111 -9.81 11.37 2.91
C MET A 111 -10.26 10.61 1.66
N ASP A 112 -9.68 10.92 0.51
CA ASP A 112 -9.98 10.26 -0.76
C ASP A 112 -8.76 10.22 -1.68
N SER A 113 -8.85 9.45 -2.77
CA SER A 113 -7.85 9.38 -3.82
C SER A 113 -8.49 9.25 -5.20
N PHE A 114 -7.74 9.63 -6.23
CA PHE A 114 -8.12 9.42 -7.63
C PHE A 114 -6.91 9.06 -8.49
N ALA A 115 -7.14 8.22 -9.49
CA ALA A 115 -6.12 7.76 -10.43
C ALA A 115 -5.78 8.86 -11.44
N LEU A 116 -4.50 8.95 -11.81
CA LEU A 116 -4.09 9.66 -13.01
C LEU A 116 -3.90 8.65 -14.14
N ALA A 117 -4.19 9.05 -15.37
CA ALA A 117 -4.03 8.20 -16.56
C ALA A 117 -2.55 8.15 -17.01
N VAL A 118 -1.65 7.85 -16.06
CA VAL A 118 -0.21 7.77 -16.28
C VAL A 118 0.22 6.34 -16.01
N GLU A 119 0.83 5.72 -17.02
CA GLU A 119 1.65 4.54 -16.82
C GLU A 119 3.00 5.03 -16.27
N GLY A 120 3.22 4.77 -14.98
CA GLY A 120 4.50 5.00 -14.33
C GLY A 120 5.55 4.13 -15.01
N THR A 121 6.58 4.77 -15.54
CA THR A 121 7.83 4.09 -15.84
C THR A 121 8.85 4.66 -14.88
N GLU A 122 9.77 3.82 -14.40
CA GLU A 122 10.94 4.18 -13.59
C GLU A 122 11.87 5.24 -14.24
N THR A 123 11.44 5.95 -15.29
CA THR A 123 12.20 6.96 -16.02
C THR A 123 11.48 8.30 -16.12
N ARG A 124 10.19 8.42 -15.74
CA ARG A 124 9.42 9.67 -15.86
C ARG A 124 8.41 9.81 -14.73
N VAL A 125 8.55 10.89 -13.94
CA VAL A 125 7.69 11.12 -12.76
C VAL A 125 7.06 12.53 -12.76
N ASN A 126 7.13 13.26 -13.88
CA ASN A 126 6.31 14.47 -14.04
C ASN A 126 5.06 14.15 -14.85
N ALA A 127 3.92 14.27 -14.18
CA ALA A 127 2.62 14.46 -14.81
C ALA A 127 2.78 15.56 -15.89
N GLY A 128 2.49 15.23 -17.15
CA GLY A 128 2.56 16.18 -18.24
C GLY A 128 1.45 17.23 -18.15
N ASP A 129 1.40 18.13 -19.14
CA ASP A 129 0.43 19.22 -19.18
C ASP A 129 -1.04 18.70 -19.18
N ALA A 130 -1.27 17.52 -19.76
CA ALA A 130 -2.59 16.90 -19.81
C ALA A 130 -3.08 16.46 -18.42
N GLU A 131 -2.19 15.89 -17.62
CA GLU A 131 -2.46 15.42 -16.28
C GLU A 131 -2.67 16.59 -15.30
N ALA A 132 -1.87 17.65 -15.42
CA ALA A 132 -2.07 18.89 -14.66
C ALA A 132 -3.47 19.49 -14.94
N GLY A 133 -3.88 19.52 -16.21
CA GLY A 133 -5.23 19.95 -16.62
C GLY A 133 -6.34 19.06 -16.04
N TYR A 134 -6.12 17.74 -16.02
CA TYR A 134 -7.04 16.80 -15.39
C TYR A 134 -7.16 17.03 -13.88
N MET A 135 -6.04 17.24 -13.17
CA MET A 135 -6.02 17.48 -11.73
C MET A 135 -6.82 18.74 -11.35
N VAL A 136 -6.63 19.84 -12.09
CA VAL A 136 -7.38 21.09 -11.88
C VAL A 136 -8.87 20.85 -12.11
N THR A 137 -9.23 20.22 -13.24
CA THR A 137 -10.63 19.94 -13.58
C THR A 137 -11.29 19.02 -12.54
N TYR A 138 -10.59 17.97 -12.10
CA TYR A 138 -11.08 17.05 -11.08
C TYR A 138 -11.34 17.78 -9.76
N MET A 139 -10.41 18.65 -9.33
CA MET A 139 -10.56 19.43 -8.11
C MET A 139 -11.72 20.42 -8.17
N GLU A 140 -11.94 21.08 -9.30
CA GLU A 140 -13.12 21.93 -9.47
C GLU A 140 -14.42 21.14 -9.40
N MET A 141 -14.47 19.94 -9.98
CA MET A 141 -15.65 19.09 -9.97
C MET A 141 -15.95 18.55 -8.56
N ILE A 142 -14.92 18.12 -7.81
CA ILE A 142 -15.11 17.55 -6.48
C ILE A 142 -15.61 18.61 -5.47
N GLN A 143 -15.16 19.86 -5.62
CA GLN A 143 -15.64 20.97 -4.82
C GLN A 143 -17.13 21.27 -5.07
N ARG A 144 -17.61 21.12 -6.32
CA ARG A 144 -19.04 21.32 -6.65
C ARG A 144 -19.96 20.28 -6.02
N VAL A 145 -19.44 19.12 -5.65
CA VAL A 145 -20.21 18.08 -4.93
C VAL A 145 -20.02 18.12 -3.42
N GLY A 146 -19.45 19.20 -2.88
CA GLY A 146 -19.35 19.46 -1.45
C GLY A 146 -18.15 18.83 -0.75
N ARG A 147 -17.15 18.36 -1.51
CA ARG A 147 -15.86 17.90 -0.96
C ARG A 147 -14.81 18.98 -1.17
N HIS A 148 -14.37 19.58 -0.08
CA HIS A 148 -13.58 20.81 -0.10
C HIS A 148 -12.12 20.61 0.32
N GLU A 149 -11.73 19.37 0.60
CA GLU A 149 -10.36 18.96 0.87
C GLU A 149 -9.48 19.22 -0.35
N ASN A 150 -8.29 19.77 -0.12
CA ASN A 150 -7.30 20.03 -1.16
C ASN A 150 -6.40 18.80 -1.39
N MET A 151 -5.48 18.91 -2.36
CA MET A 151 -4.44 17.90 -2.56
C MET A 151 -3.58 17.83 -1.30
N LEU A 152 -3.35 16.61 -0.82
CA LEU A 152 -2.51 16.34 0.35
C LEU A 152 -1.25 15.55 -0.03
N GLY A 153 -1.21 14.98 -1.23
CA GLY A 153 -0.11 14.15 -1.66
C GLY A 153 -0.39 13.38 -2.94
N TRP A 154 0.52 12.47 -3.25
CA TRP A 154 0.42 11.54 -4.35
C TRP A 154 0.68 10.11 -3.87
N TYR A 155 0.19 9.14 -4.63
CA TYR A 155 0.50 7.75 -4.41
C TYR A 155 0.95 7.09 -5.71
N HIS A 156 1.76 6.05 -5.59
CA HIS A 156 2.11 5.17 -6.71
C HIS A 156 2.30 3.73 -6.26
N SER A 157 2.43 2.82 -7.23
CA SER A 157 2.58 1.40 -6.96
C SER A 157 3.97 0.89 -7.26
N HIS A 158 4.51 0.02 -6.39
CA HIS A 158 5.74 -0.73 -6.60
C HIS A 158 5.42 -2.24 -6.66
N PRO A 159 5.18 -2.83 -7.84
CA PRO A 159 4.71 -4.22 -7.95
C PRO A 159 5.81 -5.25 -7.63
N GLY A 160 5.81 -5.80 -6.42
CA GLY A 160 6.61 -6.97 -6.04
C GLY A 160 7.97 -6.66 -5.41
N TYR A 161 8.37 -5.39 -5.30
CA TYR A 161 9.69 -5.00 -4.78
C TYR A 161 9.64 -4.12 -3.52
N GLY A 162 8.47 -4.03 -2.88
CA GLY A 162 8.29 -3.41 -1.56
C GLY A 162 8.00 -1.91 -1.60
N CYS A 163 7.68 -1.36 -0.44
CA CYS A 163 7.27 0.04 -0.29
C CYS A 163 8.46 0.87 0.20
N TRP A 164 9.05 1.65 -0.70
CA TRP A 164 10.19 2.55 -0.48
C TRP A 164 10.21 3.61 -1.59
N LEU A 165 11.03 4.66 -1.47
CA LEU A 165 11.17 5.68 -2.53
C LEU A 165 12.49 5.50 -3.29
N SER A 166 12.40 5.36 -4.61
CA SER A 166 13.55 5.41 -5.54
C SER A 166 14.18 6.80 -5.60
N GLY A 167 15.34 6.92 -6.25
CA GLY A 167 15.95 8.25 -6.48
C GLY A 167 15.02 9.22 -7.21
N ILE A 168 14.19 8.73 -8.12
CA ILE A 168 13.25 9.55 -8.87
C ILE A 168 12.03 9.90 -8.03
N ASP A 169 11.53 8.97 -7.22
CA ASP A 169 10.44 9.25 -6.27
C ASP A 169 10.85 10.32 -5.26
N VAL A 170 12.10 10.24 -4.76
CA VAL A 170 12.67 11.25 -3.85
C VAL A 170 12.74 12.61 -4.54
N ALA A 171 13.17 12.67 -5.80
CA ALA A 171 13.24 13.93 -6.56
C ALA A 171 11.85 14.55 -6.77
N THR A 172 10.87 13.72 -7.14
CA THR A 172 9.47 14.16 -7.30
C THR A 172 8.87 14.62 -5.99
N GLN A 173 9.00 13.81 -4.93
CA GLN A 173 8.46 14.14 -3.62
C GLN A 173 9.11 15.42 -3.06
N SER A 174 10.42 15.60 -3.25
CA SER A 174 11.12 16.83 -2.86
C SER A 174 10.60 18.05 -3.64
N THR A 175 10.36 17.89 -4.95
CA THR A 175 9.80 18.96 -5.79
C THR A 175 8.37 19.32 -5.36
N ASN A 176 7.54 18.34 -5.06
CA ASN A 176 6.18 18.57 -4.59
C ASN A 176 6.16 19.18 -3.18
N GLN A 177 7.01 18.71 -2.25
CA GLN A 177 7.17 19.35 -0.94
C GLN A 177 7.67 20.80 -1.06
N LEU A 178 8.47 21.13 -2.08
CA LEU A 178 8.94 22.50 -2.26
C LEU A 178 7.82 23.45 -2.71
N HIS A 179 6.91 23.00 -3.57
CA HIS A 179 5.90 23.87 -4.21
C HIS A 179 4.48 23.73 -3.65
N GLN A 180 4.18 22.62 -2.97
CA GLN A 180 2.83 22.21 -2.56
C GLN A 180 2.77 21.65 -1.12
N ASP A 181 3.71 22.03 -0.24
CA ASP A 181 3.69 21.56 1.15
C ASP A 181 2.43 22.07 1.90
N PRO A 182 1.78 21.25 2.74
CA PRO A 182 2.14 19.89 3.16
C PRO A 182 1.85 18.79 2.11
N PHE A 183 2.87 18.03 1.67
CA PHE A 183 2.71 16.95 0.67
C PHE A 183 3.19 15.56 1.12
N LEU A 184 2.39 14.50 0.90
CA LEU A 184 2.69 13.12 1.29
C LEU A 184 2.95 12.22 0.07
N ALA A 185 3.92 11.30 0.16
CA ALA A 185 4.07 10.19 -0.80
C ALA A 185 3.55 8.88 -0.17
N ILE A 186 2.71 8.14 -0.89
CA ILE A 186 2.30 6.78 -0.51
C ILE A 186 2.72 5.77 -1.58
N VAL A 187 3.33 4.67 -1.15
CA VAL A 187 3.71 3.56 -2.03
C VAL A 187 2.89 2.33 -1.68
N VAL A 188 2.28 1.69 -2.69
CA VAL A 188 1.48 0.47 -2.54
C VAL A 188 2.13 -0.68 -3.30
N ASP A 189 2.34 -1.84 -2.67
CA ASP A 189 2.76 -3.06 -3.37
C ASP A 189 1.56 -4.01 -3.56
N PRO A 190 0.90 -4.00 -4.74
CA PRO A 190 -0.28 -4.81 -4.97
C PRO A 190 0.05 -6.31 -5.05
N VAL A 191 1.27 -6.67 -5.44
CA VAL A 191 1.70 -8.06 -5.61
C VAL A 191 1.96 -8.69 -4.26
N ARG A 192 2.71 -8.00 -3.38
CA ARG A 192 2.93 -8.46 -1.99
C ARG A 192 1.65 -8.42 -1.17
N THR A 193 0.77 -7.46 -1.43
CA THR A 193 -0.55 -7.41 -0.79
C THR A 193 -1.35 -8.69 -1.11
N ALA A 194 -1.36 -9.09 -2.39
CA ALA A 194 -2.04 -10.32 -2.80
C ALA A 194 -1.37 -11.59 -2.26
N ALA A 195 -0.04 -11.62 -2.17
CA ALA A 195 0.70 -12.77 -1.66
C ALA A 195 0.54 -12.95 -0.14
N SER A 196 0.73 -11.88 0.64
CA SER A 196 0.73 -11.94 2.11
C SER A 196 -0.66 -11.96 2.74
N GLY A 197 -1.68 -11.45 2.01
CA GLY A 197 -3.02 -11.23 2.52
C GLY A 197 -3.17 -10.00 3.42
N LYS A 198 -2.12 -9.20 3.58
CA LYS A 198 -2.10 -7.92 4.30
C LYS A 198 -1.78 -6.80 3.33
N VAL A 199 -2.38 -5.62 3.51
CA VAL A 199 -2.05 -4.47 2.66
C VAL A 199 -0.61 -4.01 2.94
N GLU A 200 0.21 -4.06 1.90
CA GLU A 200 1.58 -3.57 1.90
C GLU A 200 1.58 -2.14 1.36
N LEU A 201 1.66 -1.19 2.30
CA LEU A 201 1.58 0.24 2.03
C LEU A 201 2.54 0.98 2.95
N GLY A 202 3.39 1.83 2.35
CA GLY A 202 4.26 2.76 3.07
C GLY A 202 3.87 4.21 2.81
N ALA A 203 3.97 5.06 3.83
CA ALA A 203 3.77 6.51 3.72
C ALA A 203 5.07 7.21 4.08
N PHE A 204 5.52 8.16 3.25
CA PHE A 204 6.85 8.73 3.33
C PHE A 204 6.86 10.24 3.11
N ARG A 205 7.81 10.91 3.75
CA ARG A 205 8.20 12.29 3.46
C ARG A 205 9.71 12.40 3.30
N CYS A 206 10.14 13.27 2.40
CA CYS A 206 11.56 13.53 2.17
C CYS A 206 12.09 14.56 3.16
N TYR A 207 13.35 14.38 3.54
CA TYR A 207 14.11 15.38 4.27
C TYR A 207 14.42 16.59 3.39
N PRO A 208 14.56 17.80 3.97
CA PRO A 208 15.13 18.93 3.25
C PRO A 208 16.54 18.62 2.73
N PRO A 209 16.98 19.18 1.60
CA PRO A 209 18.30 18.88 1.01
C PRO A 209 19.51 19.10 1.95
N ASP A 210 19.40 20.07 2.85
CA ASP A 210 20.48 20.43 3.79
C ASP A 210 20.43 19.63 5.11
N TYR A 211 19.46 18.74 5.27
CA TYR A 211 19.28 17.99 6.50
C TYR A 211 19.99 16.63 6.44
N VAL A 212 20.91 16.41 7.38
CA VAL A 212 21.55 15.11 7.58
C VAL A 212 20.91 14.43 8.80
N PRO A 213 20.22 13.29 8.63
CA PRO A 213 19.62 12.58 9.75
C PRO A 213 20.72 12.10 10.73
N LYS A 214 20.57 12.49 12.01
CA LYS A 214 21.54 12.15 13.07
C LYS A 214 21.56 10.66 13.39
N ASP A 215 20.40 10.02 13.28
CA ASP A 215 20.22 8.58 13.34
C ASP A 215 19.47 8.18 12.07
N ALA A 216 20.08 7.36 11.21
CA ALA A 216 19.33 6.74 10.12
C ALA A 216 18.22 5.91 10.76
N PRO A 217 16.93 6.19 10.47
CA PRO A 217 15.86 5.36 11.00
C PRO A 217 16.17 3.92 10.60
N LYS A 218 16.09 2.99 11.55
CA LYS A 218 16.18 1.56 11.23
C LYS A 218 14.97 1.23 10.36
N SER A 219 15.13 1.32 9.04
CA SER A 219 14.10 0.89 8.10
C SER A 219 13.74 -0.55 8.44
N GLU A 220 12.45 -0.84 8.55
CA GLU A 220 12.00 -2.22 8.65
C GLU A 220 12.57 -3.00 7.46
N TYR A 221 13.17 -4.15 7.73
CA TYR A 221 13.77 -4.97 6.69
C TYR A 221 12.68 -5.47 5.76
N GLN A 222 12.82 -5.16 4.47
CA GLN A 222 11.99 -5.71 3.41
C GLN A 222 12.89 -6.47 2.45
N THR A 223 12.41 -7.63 1.98
CA THR A 223 13.05 -8.35 0.87
C THR A 223 13.02 -7.44 -0.36
N ILE A 224 14.17 -7.02 -0.87
CA ILE A 224 14.27 -6.20 -2.07
C ILE A 224 14.98 -7.05 -3.14
N PRO A 225 14.44 -7.13 -4.37
CA PRO A 225 15.11 -7.79 -5.48
C PRO A 225 16.52 -7.24 -5.72
N SER A 226 17.43 -8.11 -6.15
CA SER A 226 18.85 -7.76 -6.34
C SER A 226 19.07 -6.61 -7.35
N ASP A 227 18.21 -6.46 -8.35
CA ASP A 227 18.25 -5.39 -9.34
C ASP A 227 17.83 -4.01 -8.79
N LYS A 228 17.20 -3.96 -7.61
CA LYS A 228 16.70 -2.72 -6.97
C LYS A 228 17.44 -2.33 -5.70
N ILE A 229 18.30 -3.21 -5.17
CA ILE A 229 18.91 -3.02 -3.87
C ILE A 229 19.91 -1.85 -3.83
N GLU A 230 20.57 -1.55 -4.95
CA GLU A 230 21.52 -0.44 -5.05
C GLU A 230 20.79 0.91 -4.96
N ASP A 231 19.73 1.09 -5.75
CA ASP A 231 18.93 2.32 -5.76
C ASP A 231 18.28 2.57 -4.38
N PHE A 232 17.72 1.51 -3.78
CA PHE A 232 17.22 1.58 -2.40
C PHE A 232 18.32 2.03 -1.41
N GLY A 233 19.49 1.41 -1.47
CA GLY A 233 20.59 1.68 -0.54
C GLY A 233 21.13 3.11 -0.61
N VAL A 234 21.13 3.73 -1.79
CA VAL A 234 21.61 5.11 -1.99
C VAL A 234 20.62 6.13 -1.43
N HIS A 235 19.32 5.89 -1.57
CA HIS A 235 18.28 6.88 -1.26
C HIS A 235 17.54 6.64 0.06
N ALA A 236 17.78 5.53 0.76
CA ALA A 236 17.11 5.18 2.02
C ALA A 236 17.21 6.24 3.13
N ASN A 237 18.27 7.07 3.13
CA ASN A 237 18.46 8.13 4.13
C ASN A 237 17.86 9.48 3.71
N ALA A 238 17.26 9.59 2.52
CA ALA A 238 16.70 10.83 2.00
C ALA A 238 15.24 11.07 2.44
N TYR A 239 14.60 10.08 3.07
CA TYR A 239 13.21 10.16 3.51
C TYR A 239 13.01 9.43 4.84
N TYR A 240 11.84 9.61 5.44
CA TYR A 240 11.41 8.89 6.63
C TYR A 240 9.99 8.35 6.47
N PRO A 241 9.71 7.18 7.07
CA PRO A 241 8.36 6.64 7.10
C PRO A 241 7.49 7.35 8.14
N LEU A 242 6.20 7.51 7.83
CA LEU A 242 5.17 7.92 8.78
C LEU A 242 4.44 6.69 9.29
N GLU A 243 3.97 6.74 10.53
CA GLU A 243 3.11 5.71 11.12
C GLU A 243 1.76 5.70 10.39
N VAL A 244 1.48 4.63 9.66
CA VAL A 244 0.22 4.45 8.92
C VAL A 244 -0.84 3.87 9.84
N SER A 245 -2.00 4.50 9.89
CA SER A 245 -3.21 3.95 10.49
C SER A 245 -4.42 4.18 9.58
N TYR A 246 -5.47 3.39 9.79
CA TYR A 246 -6.66 3.43 8.94
C TYR A 246 -7.88 3.82 9.74
N PHE A 247 -8.82 4.50 9.09
CA PHE A 247 -10.10 4.85 9.70
C PHE A 247 -11.25 4.61 8.72
N LYS A 248 -12.44 4.45 9.26
CA LYS A 248 -13.68 4.33 8.49
C LYS A 248 -14.82 5.03 9.21
N SER A 249 -15.87 5.38 8.49
CA SER A 249 -17.10 5.86 9.09
C SER A 249 -17.93 4.70 9.67
N SER A 250 -18.87 5.03 10.55
CA SER A 250 -19.89 4.08 11.02
C SER A 250 -20.71 3.49 9.88
N LEU A 251 -21.02 4.28 8.85
CA LEU A 251 -21.72 3.82 7.64
C LEU A 251 -20.85 2.88 6.81
N ASP A 252 -19.56 3.19 6.63
CA ASP A 252 -18.62 2.30 5.95
C ASP A 252 -18.54 0.94 6.65
N ASP A 253 -18.56 0.93 7.99
CA ASP A 253 -18.61 -0.33 8.74
C ASP A 253 -19.86 -1.16 8.40
N MET A 254 -21.04 -0.52 8.34
CA MET A 254 -22.28 -1.19 7.96
C MET A 254 -22.25 -1.70 6.51
N LEU A 255 -21.69 -0.93 5.58
CA LEU A 255 -21.60 -1.29 4.18
C LEU A 255 -20.61 -2.45 3.96
N LEU A 256 -19.43 -2.39 4.59
CA LEU A 256 -18.42 -3.45 4.52
C LEU A 256 -18.94 -4.76 5.11
N ARG A 257 -19.71 -4.70 6.22
CA ARG A 257 -20.46 -5.83 6.76
C ARG A 257 -21.42 -6.44 5.75
N SER A 258 -22.18 -5.60 5.05
CA SER A 258 -23.19 -6.04 4.08
C SER A 258 -22.54 -6.64 2.83
N LEU A 259 -21.46 -6.04 2.33
CA LEU A 259 -20.63 -6.58 1.24
C LEU A 259 -20.09 -7.95 1.60
N TRP A 260 -19.58 -8.12 2.82
CA TRP A 260 -18.97 -9.39 3.24
C TRP A 260 -19.93 -10.58 3.16
N ASN A 261 -21.23 -10.37 3.39
CA ASN A 261 -22.25 -11.42 3.21
C ASN A 261 -22.29 -12.00 1.78
N GLN A 262 -21.85 -11.25 0.77
CA GLN A 262 -21.81 -11.70 -0.63
C GLN A 262 -20.42 -12.21 -1.04
N TYR A 263 -19.35 -11.63 -0.51
CA TYR A 263 -17.98 -11.89 -1.00
C TYR A 263 -17.18 -12.95 -0.22
N TRP A 264 -17.65 -13.40 0.96
CA TRP A 264 -16.91 -14.37 1.79
C TRP A 264 -16.57 -15.67 1.03
N ALA A 265 -17.46 -16.13 0.16
CA ALA A 265 -17.25 -17.35 -0.63
C ALA A 265 -16.10 -17.21 -1.62
N ALA A 266 -15.91 -16.02 -2.22
CA ALA A 266 -14.80 -15.75 -3.12
C ALA A 266 -13.45 -15.79 -2.38
N THR A 267 -13.40 -15.28 -1.15
CA THR A 267 -12.22 -15.37 -0.29
C THR A 267 -11.85 -16.82 0.02
N LEU A 268 -12.84 -17.67 0.35
CA LEU A 268 -12.63 -19.11 0.55
C LEU A 268 -12.24 -19.85 -0.73
N ALA A 269 -12.76 -19.45 -1.89
CA ALA A 269 -12.43 -20.06 -3.17
C ALA A 269 -11.02 -19.65 -3.66
N SER A 270 -10.53 -18.47 -3.28
CA SER A 270 -9.25 -17.92 -3.75
C SER A 270 -8.04 -18.78 -3.37
N SER A 271 -7.11 -18.99 -4.30
CA SER A 271 -5.85 -19.71 -4.04
C SER A 271 -4.66 -18.75 -4.17
N PRO A 272 -4.00 -18.39 -3.06
CA PRO A 272 -2.78 -17.57 -3.12
C PRO A 272 -1.67 -18.22 -3.95
N LEU A 273 -1.58 -19.55 -3.94
CA LEU A 273 -0.57 -20.29 -4.70
C LEU A 273 -0.69 -20.10 -6.21
N THR A 274 -1.90 -20.03 -6.75
CA THR A 274 -2.10 -19.84 -8.20
C THR A 274 -2.09 -18.36 -8.57
N THR A 275 -2.66 -17.52 -7.72
CA THR A 275 -2.80 -16.07 -7.99
C THR A 275 -1.43 -15.36 -7.93
N SER A 276 -0.54 -15.83 -7.06
CA SER A 276 0.77 -15.22 -6.81
C SER A 276 1.94 -16.08 -7.32
N ALA A 277 1.67 -17.10 -8.16
CA ALA A 277 2.68 -18.05 -8.66
C ALA A 277 3.90 -17.35 -9.28
N ALA A 278 3.67 -16.44 -10.23
CA ALA A 278 4.74 -15.72 -10.92
C ALA A 278 5.60 -14.87 -9.97
N TYR A 279 5.01 -14.33 -8.90
CA TYR A 279 5.75 -13.59 -7.89
C TYR A 279 6.63 -14.52 -7.05
N ILE A 280 6.08 -15.66 -6.60
CA ILE A 280 6.82 -16.66 -5.83
C ILE A 280 7.99 -17.22 -6.64
N ASP A 281 7.76 -17.54 -7.93
CA ASP A 281 8.80 -18.02 -8.84
C ASP A 281 9.93 -16.99 -9.00
N GLY A 282 9.57 -15.71 -9.14
CA GLY A 282 10.54 -14.61 -9.21
C GLY A 282 11.35 -14.45 -7.92
N GLN A 283 10.71 -14.52 -6.75
CA GLN A 283 11.41 -14.47 -5.46
C GLN A 283 12.34 -15.68 -5.27
N LEU A 284 11.91 -16.87 -5.69
CA LEU A 284 12.73 -18.07 -5.62
C LEU A 284 13.97 -17.97 -6.52
N ALA A 285 13.81 -17.43 -7.73
CA ALA A 285 14.92 -17.16 -8.65
C ALA A 285 15.90 -16.12 -8.08
N ASP A 286 15.41 -15.06 -7.43
CA ASP A 286 16.24 -14.04 -6.77
C ASP A 286 17.01 -14.63 -5.58
N VAL A 287 16.36 -15.42 -4.73
CA VAL A 287 17.01 -16.15 -3.61
C VAL A 287 18.08 -17.10 -4.15
N ALA A 288 17.82 -17.83 -5.24
CA ALA A 288 18.80 -18.72 -5.85
C ALA A 288 20.02 -17.94 -6.37
N THR A 289 19.80 -16.79 -7.01
CA THR A 289 20.85 -15.90 -7.51
C THR A 289 21.70 -15.34 -6.37
N LYS A 290 21.08 -14.80 -5.32
CA LYS A 290 21.75 -14.30 -4.12
C LYS A 290 22.57 -15.41 -3.41
N SER A 291 22.01 -16.63 -3.35
CA SER A 291 22.69 -17.79 -2.78
C SER A 291 23.95 -18.18 -3.58
N GLN A 292 23.86 -18.17 -4.92
CA GLN A 292 25.00 -18.45 -5.78
C GLN A 292 26.09 -17.38 -5.64
N GLN A 293 25.74 -16.10 -5.62
CA GLN A 293 26.68 -15.00 -5.40
C GLN A 293 27.40 -15.12 -4.04
N GLN A 294 26.69 -15.53 -2.98
CA GLN A 294 27.28 -15.75 -1.67
C GLN A 294 28.22 -16.97 -1.63
N ALA A 295 27.88 -18.03 -2.37
CA ALA A 295 28.73 -19.21 -2.51
C ALA A 295 30.02 -18.89 -3.28
N GLU A 296 29.92 -18.16 -4.40
CA GLU A 296 31.05 -17.75 -5.23
C GLU A 296 31.98 -16.78 -4.47
N SER A 297 31.44 -15.82 -3.73
CA SER A 297 32.24 -14.92 -2.88
C SER A 297 32.93 -15.63 -1.72
N SER A 298 32.33 -16.71 -1.20
CA SER A 298 32.95 -17.57 -0.18
C SER A 298 34.08 -18.45 -0.75
N LEU A 299 34.01 -18.82 -2.03
CA LEU A 299 34.97 -19.68 -2.72
C LEU A 299 36.12 -18.89 -3.39
N SER A 300 35.91 -17.62 -3.75
CA SER A 300 36.87 -16.76 -4.45
C SER A 300 37.84 -16.01 -3.53
N GLY A 301 37.84 -16.29 -2.22
CA GLY A 301 38.88 -15.80 -1.32
C GLY A 301 40.27 -16.27 -1.79
N PRO A 302 41.27 -15.37 -1.93
CA PRO A 302 42.55 -15.75 -2.48
C PRO A 302 43.17 -16.87 -1.66
N MET A 303 43.70 -17.87 -2.37
CA MET A 303 44.53 -18.97 -1.86
C MET A 303 45.32 -18.49 -0.64
N ARG A 304 44.94 -18.98 0.54
CA ARG A 304 45.49 -18.55 1.82
C ARG A 304 46.96 -18.96 1.87
N SER A 305 47.81 -18.04 1.41
CA SER A 305 49.24 -18.05 1.64
C SER A 305 49.48 -18.22 3.14
N LEU A 306 50.48 -19.04 3.43
CA LEU A 306 50.93 -19.51 4.73
C LEU A 306 51.35 -18.33 5.62
N THR A 307 50.42 -17.61 6.25
CA THR A 307 50.76 -16.67 7.34
C THR A 307 49.61 -16.50 8.32
N MET A 308 49.88 -16.88 9.57
CA MET A 308 49.00 -16.74 10.72
C MET A 308 48.64 -15.27 10.99
N TRP A 309 47.45 -14.83 10.60
CA TRP A 309 46.68 -13.82 11.34
C TRP A 309 45.19 -14.15 11.18
N ILE A 310 44.53 -14.51 12.29
CA ILE A 310 43.07 -14.71 12.35
C ILE A 310 42.46 -13.31 12.46
N GLU A 311 42.18 -12.69 11.33
CA GLU A 311 41.19 -11.60 11.30
C GLU A 311 39.78 -12.20 11.43
N PRO A 312 38.88 -11.58 12.21
CA PRO A 312 37.52 -12.05 12.32
C PRO A 312 36.83 -11.94 10.96
N LYS A 313 36.09 -12.98 10.57
CA LYS A 313 35.22 -12.99 9.39
C LYS A 313 34.51 -11.62 9.27
N SER A 314 34.57 -10.99 8.10
CA SER A 314 33.99 -9.66 7.89
C SER A 314 32.52 -9.66 8.32
N LYS A 315 32.12 -8.70 9.18
CA LYS A 315 30.73 -8.54 9.65
C LYS A 315 29.73 -8.50 8.49
N LYS A 316 30.16 -8.00 7.33
CA LYS A 316 29.36 -7.89 6.10
C LYS A 316 28.89 -9.25 5.56
N GLY A 317 29.76 -10.26 5.47
CA GLY A 317 29.38 -11.58 4.95
C GLY A 317 28.40 -12.34 5.86
N VAL A 318 28.45 -12.09 7.17
CA VAL A 318 27.48 -12.65 8.13
C VAL A 318 26.12 -11.96 8.02
N ASP A 319 26.11 -10.64 7.81
CA ASP A 319 24.89 -9.86 7.61
C ASP A 319 24.18 -10.27 6.30
N ASP A 320 24.93 -10.44 5.21
CA ASP A 320 24.38 -10.84 3.91
C ASP A 320 23.81 -12.27 3.93
N LEU A 321 24.46 -13.21 4.63
CA LEU A 321 23.91 -14.55 4.84
C LEU A 321 22.64 -14.52 5.70
N THR A 322 22.59 -13.66 6.72
CA THR A 322 21.41 -13.50 7.57
C THR A 322 20.21 -12.98 6.77
N LYS A 323 20.44 -11.99 5.90
CA LYS A 323 19.42 -11.48 4.95
C LYS A 323 18.93 -12.57 4.00
N LEU A 324 19.84 -13.37 3.43
CA LEU A 324 19.46 -14.49 2.56
C LEU A 324 18.59 -15.55 3.29
N ILE A 325 18.92 -15.86 4.55
CA ILE A 325 18.11 -16.75 5.38
C ILE A 325 16.72 -16.15 5.62
N GLN A 326 16.64 -14.83 5.84
CA GLN A 326 15.37 -14.14 6.04
C GLN A 326 14.51 -14.14 4.76
N ASP A 327 15.11 -13.86 3.59
CA ASP A 327 14.43 -13.91 2.28
C ASP A 327 13.90 -15.31 1.97
N SER A 328 14.74 -16.35 2.13
CA SER A 328 14.34 -17.74 1.90
C SER A 328 13.26 -18.21 2.88
N SER A 329 13.35 -17.82 4.15
CA SER A 329 12.32 -18.11 5.15
C SER A 329 10.99 -17.46 4.81
N LYS A 330 11.01 -16.21 4.31
CA LYS A 330 9.80 -15.49 3.90
C LYS A 330 9.09 -16.21 2.75
N VAL A 331 9.83 -16.62 1.70
CA VAL A 331 9.28 -17.38 0.58
C VAL A 331 8.68 -18.72 1.04
N ALA A 332 9.39 -19.44 1.91
CA ALA A 332 8.92 -20.72 2.47
C ALA A 332 7.63 -20.55 3.31
N MET A 333 7.52 -19.47 4.09
CA MET A 333 6.32 -19.15 4.86
C MET A 333 5.11 -18.87 3.95
N GLU A 334 5.27 -18.08 2.89
CA GLU A 334 4.18 -17.79 1.96
C GLU A 334 3.68 -19.04 1.22
N LEU A 335 4.60 -19.89 0.77
CA LEU A 335 4.27 -21.21 0.19
C LEU A 335 3.52 -22.10 1.20
N SER A 336 3.99 -22.14 2.45
CA SER A 336 3.36 -22.94 3.50
C SER A 336 1.95 -22.45 3.81
N LYS A 337 1.72 -21.14 3.92
CA LYS A 337 0.38 -20.56 4.11
C LYS A 337 -0.56 -20.95 2.97
N GLY A 338 -0.08 -20.85 1.72
CA GLY A 338 -0.83 -21.24 0.54
C GLY A 338 -1.24 -22.70 0.55
N THR A 339 -0.30 -23.61 0.86
CA THR A 339 -0.56 -25.06 0.94
C THR A 339 -1.48 -25.40 2.11
N MET A 340 -1.29 -24.79 3.28
CA MET A 340 -2.19 -24.96 4.43
C MET A 340 -3.62 -24.53 4.09
N SER A 341 -3.80 -23.42 3.38
CA SER A 341 -5.12 -22.97 2.91
C SER A 341 -5.79 -24.01 2.00
N GLN A 342 -5.04 -24.65 1.09
CA GLN A 342 -5.59 -25.72 0.26
C GLN A 342 -5.94 -26.97 1.06
N HIS A 343 -5.08 -27.39 1.98
CA HIS A 343 -5.35 -28.53 2.85
C HIS A 343 -6.59 -28.31 3.72
N LEU A 344 -6.76 -27.11 4.29
CA LEU A 344 -7.96 -26.76 5.04
C LEU A 344 -9.23 -26.85 4.18
N LYS A 345 -9.17 -26.40 2.93
CA LYS A 345 -10.31 -26.52 2.00
C LYS A 345 -10.62 -27.97 1.66
N GLU A 346 -9.59 -28.79 1.45
CA GLU A 346 -9.76 -30.22 1.21
C GLU A 346 -10.43 -30.91 2.41
N GLN A 347 -9.99 -30.62 3.63
CA GLN A 347 -10.61 -31.14 4.84
C GLN A 347 -12.07 -30.67 4.97
N LEU A 348 -12.34 -29.38 4.76
CA LEU A 348 -13.70 -28.83 4.92
C LEU A 348 -14.68 -29.33 3.86
N PHE A 349 -14.25 -29.40 2.59
CA PHE A 349 -15.17 -29.58 1.46
C PHE A 349 -15.04 -30.92 0.74
N ASN A 350 -13.94 -31.67 0.91
CA ASN A 350 -13.73 -32.91 0.15
C ASN A 350 -13.75 -34.16 1.04
N THR A 351 -13.40 -34.06 2.33
CA THR A 351 -13.36 -35.25 3.20
C THR A 351 -14.73 -35.67 3.77
N ASN A 352 -15.65 -34.73 3.97
CA ASN A 352 -16.98 -35.03 4.53
C ASN A 352 -18.00 -35.60 3.52
N PHE A 353 -17.65 -35.69 2.23
CA PHE A 353 -18.52 -36.31 1.21
C PHE A 353 -18.17 -37.78 0.93
N ALA A 354 -17.16 -38.34 1.62
CA ALA A 354 -16.93 -39.78 1.65
C ALA A 354 -17.92 -40.43 2.65
N SER A 355 -19.15 -40.64 2.15
CA SER A 355 -20.29 -41.43 2.65
C SER A 355 -20.31 -41.93 4.11
N PRO A 356 -21.39 -41.70 4.88
CA PRO A 356 -21.82 -42.67 5.88
C PRO A 356 -22.17 -43.98 5.17
N SER A 357 -21.61 -45.08 5.65
CA SER A 357 -21.82 -46.45 5.15
C SER A 357 -23.24 -46.94 5.41
#